data_AF-A0A950VYS8-F1
#
_entry.id   AF-A0A950VYS8-F1
#
_cell.length_a   1.000
_cell.length_b   1.000
_cell.length_c   1.000
_cell.angle_alpha   90.00
_cell.angle_beta   90.00
_cell.angle_gamma   90.00
#
_symmetry.space_group_name_H-M   'P 1'
#
loop_
_entity.id
_entity.type
_entity.pdbx_description
1 polymer ?
#
loop_
_entity_poly.entity_id
_entity_poly.type
_entity_poly.pdbx_seq_one_letter_code
_entity_poly.pdbx_strand_id
1 'polypeptide(L)'
;MRPVWPWRWERALAALAIVAAVVGFWVTLRARFLAYPGWLAVQKADFILGPIAVGLYWRLRRPNGLLGPVLIALGLVGILYISESTTAPVLFGVGLYSENAIYVLTSLAIVMFVSGGLAGRAERLIVALAVISQLAQMALGFMDPTFAPGFSISGCRAVCPANGFAIVSPPSWWPQ
;
A
#
# COMPACT_ATOMS: atom_id res chain seq x y z
N MET A 1 -18.84 -30.85 -11.61
CA MET A 1 -17.74 -31.35 -10.76
C MET A 1 -17.33 -30.21 -9.83
N ARG A 2 -17.51 -30.36 -8.51
CA ARG A 2 -17.03 -29.37 -7.54
C ARG A 2 -15.57 -29.72 -7.22
N PRO A 3 -14.58 -28.86 -7.55
CA PRO A 3 -13.19 -29.17 -7.26
C PRO A 3 -12.99 -29.28 -5.75
N VAL A 4 -12.42 -30.40 -5.34
CA VAL A 4 -12.09 -30.72 -3.95
C VAL A 4 -10.79 -29.95 -3.60
N TRP A 5 -10.96 -28.84 -2.89
CA TRP A 5 -10.03 -28.24 -1.92
C TRP A 5 -8.65 -27.67 -2.37
N PRO A 6 -8.57 -26.38 -2.75
CA PRO A 6 -7.32 -25.61 -2.78
C PRO A 6 -7.10 -24.69 -1.55
N TRP A 7 -7.81 -24.89 -0.43
CA TRP A 7 -7.84 -23.92 0.70
C TRP A 7 -6.52 -23.78 1.49
N ARG A 8 -5.47 -24.54 1.19
CA ARG A 8 -4.21 -24.49 1.98
C ARG A 8 -3.51 -23.15 1.84
N TRP A 9 -3.41 -22.62 0.62
CA TRP A 9 -2.77 -21.32 0.39
C TRP A 9 -3.68 -20.15 0.85
N GLU A 10 -5.00 -20.27 0.71
CA GLU A 10 -5.96 -19.25 1.16
C GLU A 10 -5.90 -19.07 2.69
N ARG A 11 -5.82 -20.17 3.44
CA ARG A 11 -5.63 -20.15 4.90
C ARG A 11 -4.27 -19.58 5.28
N ALA A 12 -3.20 -19.96 4.58
CA ALA A 12 -1.87 -19.40 4.81
C ALA A 12 -1.86 -17.88 4.55
N LEU A 13 -2.51 -17.43 3.48
CA LEU A 13 -2.65 -16.02 3.14
C LEU A 13 -3.49 -15.26 4.18
N ALA A 14 -4.60 -15.84 4.66
CA ALA A 14 -5.41 -15.24 5.71
C ALA A 14 -4.62 -15.14 7.04
N ALA A 15 -3.88 -16.19 7.41
CA ALA A 15 -3.02 -16.18 8.59
C ALA A 15 -1.92 -15.12 8.46
N LEU A 16 -1.26 -15.02 7.29
CA LEU A 16 -0.29 -13.99 6.99
C LEU A 16 -0.89 -12.58 7.13
N ALA A 17 -2.09 -12.36 6.58
CA ALA A 17 -2.77 -11.08 6.66
C ALA A 17 -3.07 -10.68 8.11
N ILE A 18 -3.53 -11.62 8.95
CA ILE A 18 -3.78 -11.38 10.37
C ILE A 18 -2.49 -11.04 11.11
N VAL A 19 -1.43 -11.82 10.92
CA VAL A 19 -0.12 -11.57 11.56
C VAL A 19 0.42 -10.21 11.12
N ALA A 20 0.40 -9.92 9.81
CA ALA A 20 0.88 -8.65 9.28
C ALA A 20 0.06 -7.47 9.78
N ALA A 21 -1.26 -7.57 9.88
CA ALA A 21 -2.12 -6.51 10.41
C ALA A 21 -1.86 -6.26 11.90
N VAL A 22 -1.67 -7.30 12.71
CA VAL A 22 -1.30 -7.15 14.14
C VAL A 22 0.07 -6.49 14.28
N VAL A 23 1.06 -6.92 13.50
CA VAL A 23 2.40 -6.31 13.49
C VAL A 23 2.33 -4.86 13.04
N GLY A 24 1.60 -4.59 11.96
CA GLY A 24 1.40 -3.24 11.42
C GLY A 24 0.78 -2.32 12.44
N PHE A 25 -0.33 -2.75 13.04
CA PHE A 25 -1.00 -2.02 14.11
C PHE A 25 -0.04 -1.67 15.25
N TRP A 26 0.71 -2.67 15.75
CA TRP A 26 1.64 -2.49 16.85
C TRP A 26 2.82 -1.55 16.52
N VAL A 27 3.43 -1.71 15.35
CA VAL A 27 4.55 -0.89 14.90
C VAL A 27 4.09 0.57 14.72
N THR A 28 2.95 0.78 14.08
CA THR A 28 2.40 2.13 13.84
C THR A 28 2.00 2.83 15.13
N LEU A 29 1.45 2.13 16.12
CA LEU A 29 1.17 2.71 17.44
C LEU A 29 2.43 3.21 18.17
N ARG A 30 3.58 2.58 17.91
CA ARG A 30 4.87 2.94 18.53
C ARG A 30 5.63 4.02 17.77
N ALA A 31 5.19 4.40 16.58
CA ALA A 31 5.83 5.41 15.75
C ALA A 31 5.51 6.83 16.26
N ARG A 32 6.34 7.33 17.18
CA ARG A 32 6.15 8.64 17.85
C ARG A 32 6.26 9.86 16.94
N PHE A 33 6.80 9.70 15.73
CA PHE A 33 6.94 10.79 14.76
C PHE A 33 5.64 11.07 14.00
N LEU A 34 4.66 10.15 14.01
CA LEU A 34 3.38 10.32 13.34
C LEU A 34 2.48 11.29 14.11
N ALA A 35 1.70 12.10 13.38
CA ALA A 35 0.70 12.98 13.97
C ALA A 35 -0.48 12.21 14.58
N TYR A 36 -0.92 11.11 13.93
CA TYR A 36 -2.11 10.35 14.32
C TYR A 36 -1.84 8.82 14.36
N PRO A 37 -0.93 8.33 15.22
CA PRO A 37 -0.50 6.93 15.20
C PRO A 37 -1.63 5.92 15.44
N GLY A 38 -2.62 6.27 16.28
CA GLY A 38 -3.78 5.40 16.56
C GLY A 38 -4.64 5.16 15.32
N TRP A 39 -5.10 6.24 14.68
CA TRP A 39 -5.94 6.15 13.48
C TRP A 39 -5.19 5.53 12.31
N LEU A 40 -3.91 5.86 12.13
CA LEU A 40 -3.09 5.26 11.08
C LEU A 40 -2.88 3.75 11.32
N ALA A 41 -2.70 3.33 12.58
CA ALA A 41 -2.56 1.91 12.91
C ALA A 41 -3.81 1.10 12.53
N VAL A 42 -5.00 1.61 12.83
CA VAL A 42 -6.28 1.00 12.43
C VAL A 42 -6.40 0.96 10.91
N GLN A 43 -6.10 2.08 10.23
CA GLN A 43 -6.16 2.15 8.78
C GLN A 43 -5.21 1.13 8.14
N LYS A 44 -3.94 1.02 8.57
CA LYS A 44 -2.98 0.06 8.01
C LYS A 44 -3.42 -1.39 8.22
N ALA A 45 -3.97 -1.71 9.39
CA ALA A 45 -4.52 -3.04 9.66
C ALA A 45 -5.71 -3.37 8.72
N ASP A 46 -6.63 -2.42 8.54
CA ASP A 46 -7.76 -2.56 7.61
C ASP A 46 -7.29 -2.67 6.15
N PHE A 47 -6.29 -1.89 5.76
CA PHE A 47 -5.73 -1.89 4.41
C PHE A 47 -5.10 -3.24 4.02
N ILE A 48 -4.69 -4.05 5.00
CA ILE A 48 -4.19 -5.40 4.77
C ILE A 48 -5.35 -6.40 4.82
N LEU A 49 -6.13 -6.39 5.90
CA LEU A 49 -7.18 -7.38 6.14
C LEU A 49 -8.33 -7.26 5.16
N GLY A 50 -8.85 -6.05 4.95
CA GLY A 50 -10.01 -5.78 4.11
C GLY A 50 -9.81 -6.29 2.68
N PRO A 51 -8.82 -5.77 1.93
CA PRO A 51 -8.57 -6.20 0.56
C PRO A 51 -8.27 -7.70 0.42
N ILE A 52 -7.50 -8.31 1.33
CA ILE A 52 -7.22 -9.76 1.27
C ILE A 52 -8.49 -10.57 1.52
N ALA A 53 -9.26 -10.23 2.56
CA ALA A 53 -10.49 -10.94 2.89
C ALA A 53 -11.54 -10.83 1.78
N VAL A 54 -11.77 -9.61 1.26
CA VAL A 54 -12.68 -9.36 0.14
C VAL A 54 -12.17 -10.04 -1.13
N GLY A 55 -10.87 -9.99 -1.41
CA GLY A 55 -10.26 -10.62 -2.57
C GLY A 55 -10.40 -12.15 -2.57
N LEU A 56 -10.18 -12.78 -1.42
CA LEU A 56 -10.44 -14.21 -1.21
C LEU A 56 -11.92 -14.55 -1.42
N TYR A 57 -12.83 -13.78 -0.82
CA TYR A 57 -14.27 -13.94 -1.01
C TYR A 57 -14.67 -13.82 -2.49
N TRP A 58 -14.09 -12.86 -3.21
CA TRP A 58 -14.35 -12.67 -4.64
C TRP A 58 -13.80 -13.76 -5.52
N ARG A 59 -12.64 -14.34 -5.19
CA ARG A 59 -12.14 -15.53 -5.90
C ARG A 59 -13.09 -16.72 -5.75
N LEU A 60 -13.72 -16.90 -4.59
CA LEU A 60 -14.70 -17.97 -4.37
C LEU A 60 -15.98 -17.75 -5.16
N ARG A 61 -16.46 -16.50 -5.26
CA ARG A 61 -17.71 -16.16 -5.97
C ARG A 61 -17.54 -16.02 -7.48
N ARG A 62 -16.37 -15.58 -7.94
CA ARG A 62 -16.07 -15.28 -9.36
C ARG A 62 -14.64 -15.73 -9.70
N PRO A 63 -14.39 -17.04 -9.85
CA PRO A 63 -13.04 -17.59 -10.00
C PRO A 63 -12.30 -17.12 -11.26
N ASN A 64 -13.03 -16.70 -12.30
CA ASN A 64 -12.46 -16.22 -13.56
C ASN A 64 -12.20 -14.70 -13.59
N GLY A 65 -12.55 -13.96 -12.52
CA GLY A 65 -12.40 -12.50 -12.46
C GLY A 65 -11.04 -12.07 -11.92
N LEU A 66 -10.48 -10.98 -12.47
CA LEU A 66 -9.20 -10.41 -12.03
C LEU A 66 -9.29 -9.57 -10.74
N LEU A 67 -10.49 -9.13 -10.36
CA LEU A 67 -10.67 -8.25 -9.20
C LEU A 67 -10.23 -8.91 -7.88
N GLY A 68 -10.52 -10.21 -7.69
CA GLY A 68 -10.10 -10.94 -6.49
C GLY A 68 -8.57 -10.94 -6.31
N PRO A 69 -7.79 -11.39 -7.31
CA PRO A 69 -6.33 -11.28 -7.30
C PRO A 69 -5.80 -9.86 -7.10
N VAL A 70 -6.41 -8.84 -7.73
CA VAL A 70 -5.98 -7.44 -7.56
C VAL A 70 -6.18 -6.96 -6.11
N LEU A 71 -7.30 -7.30 -5.47
CA LEU A 71 -7.54 -6.96 -4.06
C LEU A 71 -6.58 -7.70 -3.11
N ILE A 72 -6.25 -8.97 -3.40
CA ILE A 72 -5.22 -9.70 -2.66
C ILE A 72 -3.85 -9.00 -2.81
N ALA A 73 -3.48 -8.62 -4.03
CA ALA A 73 -2.23 -7.89 -4.28
C ALA A 73 -2.20 -6.55 -3.54
N LEU A 74 -3.31 -5.82 -3.52
CA LEU A 74 -3.45 -4.55 -2.79
C LEU A 74 -3.14 -4.73 -1.30
N GLY A 75 -3.75 -5.71 -0.63
CA GLY A 75 -3.49 -5.95 0.78
C GLY A 75 -2.08 -6.50 1.06
N LEU A 76 -1.48 -7.25 0.13
CA LEU A 76 -0.07 -7.67 0.22
C LEU A 76 0.90 -6.50 0.12
N VAL A 77 0.65 -5.53 -0.76
CA VAL A 77 1.42 -4.26 -0.79
C VAL A 77 1.25 -3.49 0.52
N GLY A 78 0.07 -3.56 1.14
CA GLY A 78 -0.17 -3.04 2.49
C GLY A 78 0.81 -3.57 3.55
N ILE A 79 1.40 -4.77 3.38
CA ILE A 79 2.43 -5.29 4.28
C ILE A 79 3.72 -4.48 4.15
N LEU A 80 4.13 -4.11 2.93
CA LEU A 80 5.27 -3.23 2.70
C LEU A 80 5.01 -1.83 3.28
N TYR A 81 3.77 -1.35 3.17
CA TYR A 81 3.36 -0.06 3.69
C TYR A 81 3.51 0.09 5.22
N ILE A 82 3.54 -1.00 5.97
CA ILE A 82 3.86 -0.98 7.41
C ILE A 82 5.25 -0.39 7.66
N SER A 83 6.22 -0.61 6.77
CA SER A 83 7.62 -0.19 6.96
C SER A 83 7.81 1.33 7.00
N GLU A 84 6.84 2.10 6.51
CA GLU A 84 6.77 3.56 6.68
C GLU A 84 6.59 3.98 8.15
N SER A 85 6.13 3.08 9.03
CA SER A 85 6.04 3.35 10.46
C SER A 85 7.34 3.08 11.22
N THR A 86 8.47 2.97 10.51
CA THR A 86 9.79 2.74 11.10
C THR A 86 10.66 3.99 11.05
N THR A 87 11.62 4.10 11.96
CA THR A 87 12.62 5.19 11.96
C THR A 87 13.85 4.88 11.13
N ALA A 88 13.96 3.67 10.57
CA ALA A 88 15.08 3.27 9.72
C ALA A 88 14.87 3.84 8.31
N PRO A 89 15.74 4.72 7.79
CA PRO A 89 15.49 5.46 6.55
C PRO A 89 15.14 4.58 5.34
N VAL A 90 15.81 3.44 5.17
CA VAL A 90 15.57 2.51 4.06
C VAL A 90 14.19 1.84 4.18
N LEU A 91 13.83 1.36 5.38
CA LEU A 91 12.51 0.75 5.61
C LEU A 91 11.40 1.79 5.50
N PHE A 92 11.62 2.99 6.05
CA PHE A 92 10.72 4.11 5.87
C PHE A 92 10.46 4.39 4.39
N GLY A 93 11.53 4.48 3.60
CA GLY A 93 11.46 4.63 2.15
C GLY A 93 10.66 3.52 1.47
N VAL A 94 10.88 2.24 1.82
CA VAL A 94 10.13 1.11 1.23
C VAL A 94 8.63 1.29 1.44
N GLY A 95 8.22 1.67 2.64
CA GLY A 95 6.82 1.92 2.95
C GLY A 95 6.29 3.14 2.20
N LEU A 96 7.05 4.23 2.18
CA LEU A 96 6.70 5.47 1.49
C LEU A 96 6.43 5.23 -0.01
N TYR A 97 7.32 4.52 -0.71
CA TYR A 97 7.12 4.24 -2.14
C TYR A 97 6.06 3.16 -2.41
N SER A 98 5.71 2.34 -1.40
CA SER A 98 4.59 1.40 -1.54
C SER A 98 3.23 2.10 -1.65
N GLU A 99 3.10 3.35 -1.19
CA GLU A 99 1.90 4.19 -1.38
C GLU A 99 1.55 4.35 -2.87
N ASN A 100 2.57 4.50 -3.73
CA ASN A 100 2.39 4.60 -5.18
C ASN A 100 1.75 3.34 -5.76
N ALA A 101 2.21 2.16 -5.31
CA ALA A 101 1.65 0.88 -5.73
C ALA A 101 0.22 0.69 -5.22
N ILE A 102 -0.05 1.11 -3.98
CA ILE A 102 -1.40 1.15 -3.40
C ILE A 102 -2.33 2.00 -4.26
N TYR A 103 -1.91 3.20 -4.67
CA TYR A 103 -2.71 4.11 -5.49
C TYR A 103 -3.07 3.50 -6.85
N VAL A 104 -2.09 2.88 -7.53
CA VAL A 104 -2.31 2.21 -8.82
C VAL A 104 -3.25 1.02 -8.66
N LEU A 105 -3.03 0.15 -7.67
CA LEU A 105 -3.86 -1.03 -7.44
C LEU A 105 -5.28 -0.67 -7.01
N THR A 106 -5.45 0.41 -6.24
CA THR A 106 -6.77 0.94 -5.88
C THR A 106 -7.51 1.46 -7.11
N SER A 107 -6.83 2.26 -7.94
CA SER A 107 -7.39 2.75 -9.20
C SER A 107 -7.79 1.60 -10.13
N LEU A 108 -6.94 0.58 -10.24
CA LEU A 108 -7.20 -0.64 -10.99
C LEU A 108 -8.42 -1.40 -10.45
N ALA A 109 -8.53 -1.56 -9.13
CA ALA A 109 -9.64 -2.23 -8.48
C ALA A 109 -10.96 -1.47 -8.71
N ILE A 110 -10.96 -0.13 -8.62
CA ILE A 110 -12.13 0.72 -8.89
C ILE A 110 -12.59 0.52 -10.34
N VAL A 111 -11.68 0.65 -11.31
CA VAL A 111 -12.01 0.47 -12.72
C VAL A 111 -12.57 -0.93 -12.98
N MET A 112 -11.88 -1.98 -12.52
CA MET A 112 -12.33 -3.38 -12.69
C MET A 112 -13.67 -3.67 -12.01
N PHE A 113 -13.97 -3.03 -10.89
CA PHE A 113 -15.25 -3.19 -10.20
C PHE A 113 -16.40 -2.60 -11.03
N VAL A 114 -16.21 -1.42 -11.62
CA VAL A 114 -17.24 -0.73 -12.39
C VAL A 114 -17.42 -1.36 -13.77
N SER A 115 -16.35 -1.61 -14.52
CA SER A 115 -16.41 -2.08 -15.91
C SER A 115 -16.44 -3.62 -16.04
N GLY A 116 -16.13 -4.35 -14.97
CA GLY A 116 -15.94 -5.80 -14.99
C GLY A 116 -14.60 -6.25 -15.59
N GLY A 117 -13.74 -5.34 -16.07
CA GLY A 117 -12.42 -5.67 -16.62
C GLY A 117 -11.73 -4.53 -17.39
N LEU A 118 -10.53 -4.78 -17.93
CA LEU A 118 -9.72 -3.80 -18.69
C LEU A 118 -9.85 -3.94 -20.21
N ALA A 119 -11.06 -4.17 -20.71
CA ALA A 119 -11.27 -4.42 -22.14
C ALA A 119 -11.23 -3.14 -22.99
N GLY A 120 -11.83 -2.04 -22.50
CA GLY A 120 -11.96 -0.80 -23.26
C GLY A 120 -10.73 0.12 -23.20
N ARG A 121 -10.70 1.08 -24.12
CA ARG A 121 -9.59 2.06 -24.25
C ARG A 121 -9.59 3.07 -23.11
N ALA A 122 -10.77 3.50 -22.64
CA ALA A 122 -10.90 4.48 -21.57
C ALA A 122 -10.37 3.93 -20.24
N GLU A 123 -10.73 2.70 -19.89
CA GLU A 123 -10.27 1.99 -18.69
C GLU A 123 -8.75 1.85 -18.67
N ARG A 124 -8.17 1.43 -19.80
CA ARG A 124 -6.71 1.32 -19.96
C ARG A 124 -6.03 2.68 -19.85
N LEU A 125 -6.61 3.73 -20.43
CA LEU A 125 -6.07 5.07 -20.35
C LEU A 125 -6.08 5.59 -18.91
N ILE A 126 -7.17 5.38 -18.16
CA ILE A 126 -7.27 5.77 -16.75
C ILE A 126 -6.17 5.10 -15.92
N VAL A 127 -6.00 3.77 -16.06
CA VAL A 127 -4.95 3.03 -15.34
C VAL A 127 -3.56 3.47 -15.79
N ALA A 128 -3.33 3.70 -17.08
CA ALA A 128 -2.06 4.16 -17.61
C ALA A 128 -1.70 5.55 -17.04
N LEU A 129 -2.65 6.48 -17.00
CA LEU A 129 -2.45 7.81 -16.40
C LEU A 129 -2.17 7.71 -14.90
N ALA A 130 -2.85 6.80 -14.18
CA ALA A 130 -2.53 6.54 -12.78
C ALA A 130 -1.07 6.05 -12.64
N VAL A 131 -0.63 5.07 -13.42
CA VAL A 131 0.76 4.57 -13.41
C VAL A 131 1.75 5.68 -13.73
N ILE A 132 1.54 6.45 -14.80
CA ILE A 132 2.42 7.55 -15.21
C ILE A 132 2.52 8.60 -14.09
N SER A 133 1.39 8.97 -13.47
CA SER A 133 1.37 9.93 -12.36
C SER A 133 2.22 9.44 -11.18
N GLN A 134 2.12 8.16 -10.82
CA GLN A 134 2.84 7.60 -9.69
C GLN A 134 4.34 7.40 -9.99
N LEU A 135 4.70 7.10 -11.24
CA LEU A 135 6.11 7.06 -11.67
C LEU A 135 6.74 8.45 -11.63
N ALA A 136 6.01 9.49 -12.04
CA ALA A 136 6.47 10.87 -11.93
C ALA A 136 6.67 11.27 -10.46
N GLN A 137 5.72 10.94 -9.59
CA GLN A 137 5.85 11.18 -8.13
C GLN A 137 7.04 10.43 -7.54
N MET A 138 7.27 9.18 -7.95
CA MET A 138 8.42 8.40 -7.49
C MET A 138 9.75 9.03 -7.92
N ALA A 139 9.85 9.50 -9.17
CA ALA A 139 11.03 10.19 -9.67
C ALA A 139 11.31 11.49 -8.89
N LEU A 140 10.27 12.27 -8.59
CA LEU A 140 10.39 13.48 -7.76
C LEU A 140 10.82 13.13 -6.32
N GLY A 141 10.24 12.08 -5.74
CA GLY A 141 10.60 11.62 -4.40
C GLY A 141 12.07 11.21 -4.28
N PHE A 142 12.68 10.62 -5.33
CA PHE A 142 14.12 10.32 -5.32
C PHE A 142 14.99 11.58 -5.28
N MET A 143 14.50 12.69 -5.81
CA MET A 143 15.20 13.98 -5.78
C MET A 143 14.98 14.78 -4.50
N ASP A 144 14.06 14.34 -3.64
CA ASP A 144 13.67 15.04 -2.42
C ASP A 144 14.06 14.25 -1.16
N PRO A 145 15.12 14.68 -0.43
CA PRO A 145 15.53 14.03 0.82
C PRO A 145 14.50 14.18 1.94
N THR A 146 13.56 15.11 1.79
CA THR A 146 12.50 15.43 2.74
C THR A 146 11.14 14.90 2.30
N PHE A 147 11.14 14.04 1.27
CA PHE A 147 9.92 13.43 0.79
C PHE A 147 9.22 12.69 1.93
N ALA A 148 7.98 13.10 2.19
CA ALA A 148 7.18 12.65 3.32
C ALA A 148 5.86 12.03 2.84
N PRO A 149 5.19 11.23 3.68
CA PRO A 149 3.92 10.62 3.34
C PRO A 149 2.87 11.66 2.94
N GLY A 150 2.13 11.39 1.87
CA GLY A 150 1.20 12.36 1.27
C GLY A 150 -0.25 12.26 1.75
N PHE A 151 -0.61 11.20 2.47
CA PHE A 151 -1.98 11.00 2.93
C PHE A 151 -2.28 11.80 4.22
N SER A 152 -3.54 12.23 4.36
CA SER A 152 -3.99 13.15 5.42
C SER A 152 -3.74 12.66 6.86
N ILE A 153 -3.57 11.35 7.06
CA ILE A 153 -3.32 10.75 8.39
C ILE A 153 -1.93 10.11 8.56
N SER A 154 -1.11 10.05 7.51
CA SER A 154 0.28 9.57 7.58
C SER A 154 1.31 10.67 7.80
N GLY A 155 0.87 11.94 7.87
CA GLY A 155 1.73 13.08 8.15
C GLY A 155 2.49 12.98 9.48
N CYS A 156 3.72 13.52 9.49
CA CYS A 156 4.55 13.59 10.68
C CYS A 156 4.19 14.79 11.55
N ARG A 157 4.33 14.66 12.87
CA ARG A 157 4.04 15.74 13.83
C ARG A 157 5.08 16.86 13.82
N ALA A 158 6.34 16.51 13.60
CA ALA A 158 7.46 17.45 13.60
C ALA A 158 8.44 17.14 12.46
N VAL A 159 9.18 16.03 12.56
CA VAL A 159 10.19 15.63 11.57
C VAL A 159 9.95 14.18 11.19
N CYS A 160 9.87 13.91 9.88
CA CYS A 160 9.81 12.54 9.37
C CYS A 160 11.22 11.93 9.33
N PRO A 161 11.34 10.59 9.44
CA PRO A 161 12.56 9.91 9.07
C PRO A 161 13.00 10.31 7.66
N ALA A 162 14.31 10.40 7.42
CA ALA A 162 14.84 10.74 6.11
C ALA A 162 14.44 9.71 5.05
N ASN A 163 14.23 10.16 3.82
CA ASN A 163 14.00 9.28 2.69
C ASN A 163 15.28 8.49 2.36
N GLY A 164 15.30 7.19 2.71
CA GLY A 164 16.46 6.32 2.48
C GLY A 164 16.78 6.05 1.01
N PHE A 165 15.94 6.48 0.07
CA PHE A 165 16.18 6.36 -1.37
C PHE A 165 16.46 7.68 -2.07
N ALA A 166 16.56 8.79 -1.32
CA ALA A 166 16.95 10.06 -1.92
C ALA A 166 18.37 9.97 -2.50
N ILE A 167 18.54 10.44 -3.74
CA ILE A 167 19.85 10.48 -4.42
C ILE A 167 20.56 11.83 -4.25
N VAL A 168 19.87 12.79 -3.62
CA VAL A 168 20.37 14.12 -3.33
C VAL A 168 20.47 14.29 -1.82
N SER A 169 21.56 14.89 -1.34
CA SER A 169 21.74 15.22 0.07
C SER A 169 20.95 16.49 0.42
N PRO A 170 20.35 16.57 1.63
CA PRO A 170 19.74 17.80 2.10
C PRO A 170 20.80 18.92 2.18
N PRO A 171 20.45 20.17 1.85
CA PRO A 171 21.38 21.28 1.97
C PRO A 171 21.77 21.53 3.44
N SER A 172 22.98 22.05 3.67
CA SER A 172 23.56 22.21 5.01
C SER A 172 22.78 23.13 5.96
N TRP A 173 21.87 23.94 5.44
CA TRP A 173 21.02 24.86 6.20
C TRP A 173 19.63 24.28 6.52
N TRP A 174 19.33 23.04 6.12
CA TRP A 174 18.04 22.39 6.40
C TRP A 174 17.96 21.91 7.86
N PRO A 175 16.83 22.10 8.56
CA PRO A 175 16.65 21.60 9.92
C PRO A 175 16.68 20.06 9.93
N GLN A 176 17.59 19.49 10.75
CA GLN A 176 17.69 18.05 11.00
C GLN A 176 16.73 17.60 12.09
#